data_AF-A0A4T0V8P9-F1
#
_entry.id   AF-A0A4T0V8P9-F1
#
_cell.length_a   1.000
_cell.length_b   1.000
_cell.length_c   1.000
_cell.angle_alpha   90.00
_cell.angle_beta   90.00
_cell.angle_gamma   90.00
#
_symmetry.space_group_name_H-M   'P 1'
#
loop_
_entity.id
_entity.type
_entity.pdbx_description
1 polymer ?
#
loop_
_entity_poly.entity_id
_entity_poly.type
_entity_poly.pdbx_seq_one_letter_code
_entity_poly.pdbx_strand_id
1 'polypeptide(L)'
;MEKFDGLRVILAARKRAEDARVLGTQLGAKFLLTCSVAGSAEAATVLTQLLDGEDGRLLWSDRVEVEPSEDQALAVETWTVRAAALVGDYAGLIARQLQVAGDVTTGGQRARVALYRYVTVGSEEALAAARAELSAVVADRPHDPELNAMFAFAVGSELVYRDDLDARTDSVLVETHAARALTADPRSAVAHLALSFLAIRRRDWETCAREARTAAELSPDHPSLLFSAGGALMNAGDWALGARLTRRSFDLNPFHPTYQHANLAFECLLKGDLAGALGEASIVDEGGRVWGPFCRAVALCGLGHPEQSRAEFREALRIEPGLSTEPERLFDGINLTADQLNTLLDLMAPLLADGGGDG
;
A
#
# COMPACT_ATOMS: atom_id res chain seq x y z
N MET A 1 -4.91 -1.95 20.65
CA MET A 1 -3.62 -2.53 20.18
C MET A 1 -3.89 -3.02 18.78
N GLU A 2 -3.35 -2.32 17.78
CA GLU A 2 -3.47 -2.77 16.40
C GLU A 2 -2.85 -4.14 16.22
N LYS A 3 -3.45 -4.92 15.33
CA LYS A 3 -3.02 -6.28 15.03
C LYS A 3 -2.37 -6.26 13.65
N PHE A 4 -1.05 -6.43 13.63
CA PHE A 4 -0.31 -6.72 12.40
C PHE A 4 -0.36 -8.22 12.17
N ASP A 5 -1.04 -8.63 11.10
CA ASP A 5 -1.22 -10.04 10.78
C ASP A 5 0.15 -10.73 10.56
N GLY A 6 0.25 -11.99 11.01
CA GLY A 6 1.49 -12.76 10.95
C GLY A 6 2.57 -12.40 12.00
N LEU A 7 2.38 -11.37 12.82
CA LEU A 7 3.29 -11.04 13.93
C LEU A 7 2.73 -11.49 15.29
N ARG A 8 3.57 -12.16 16.08
CA ARG A 8 3.28 -12.48 17.48
C ARG A 8 4.12 -11.58 18.38
N VAL A 9 3.47 -10.68 19.10
CA VAL A 9 4.13 -9.79 20.07
C VAL A 9 4.25 -10.49 21.43
N ILE A 10 5.47 -10.54 21.97
CA ILE A 10 5.76 -11.04 23.32
C ILE A 10 6.18 -9.85 24.17
N LEU A 11 5.33 -9.47 25.14
CA LEU A 11 5.64 -8.37 26.05
C LEU A 11 6.49 -8.86 27.21
N ALA A 12 7.65 -8.23 27.40
CA ALA A 12 8.55 -8.48 28.53
C ALA A 12 8.94 -7.15 29.18
N ALA A 13 8.40 -6.86 30.37
CA ALA A 13 8.77 -5.69 31.16
C ALA A 13 10.17 -5.88 31.77
N ARG A 14 11.04 -4.88 31.68
CA ARG A 14 12.42 -4.98 32.17
C ARG A 14 12.89 -3.78 32.99
N LYS A 15 13.84 -4.07 33.90
CA LYS A 15 14.52 -3.08 34.77
C LYS A 15 15.99 -2.82 34.41
N ARG A 16 16.63 -3.61 33.52
CA ARG A 16 18.05 -3.47 33.10
C ARG A 16 18.30 -3.87 31.65
N ALA A 17 19.38 -3.33 31.08
CA ALA A 17 19.90 -3.67 29.76
C ALA A 17 20.60 -5.04 29.79
N GLU A 18 19.97 -6.04 29.19
CA GLU A 18 20.57 -7.34 28.88
C GLU A 18 20.99 -7.38 27.41
N ASP A 19 21.95 -8.24 27.06
CA ASP A 19 22.35 -8.48 25.67
C ASP A 19 21.14 -8.97 24.85
N ALA A 20 20.88 -8.33 23.72
CA ALA A 20 19.76 -8.62 22.83
C ALA A 20 19.75 -10.09 22.38
N ARG A 21 20.92 -10.70 22.15
CA ARG A 21 21.04 -12.10 21.69
C ARG A 21 20.54 -13.10 22.74
N VAL A 22 20.91 -12.84 24.00
CA VAL A 22 20.52 -13.68 25.14
C VAL A 22 19.00 -13.68 25.26
N LEU A 23 18.41 -12.49 25.17
CA LEU A 23 16.97 -12.35 25.27
C LEU A 23 16.24 -12.93 24.05
N GLY A 24 16.70 -12.65 22.84
CA GLY A 24 16.09 -13.21 21.62
C GLY A 24 16.01 -14.73 21.70
N THR A 25 17.09 -15.37 22.18
CA THR A 25 17.12 -16.81 22.47
C THR A 25 16.13 -17.22 23.57
N GLN A 26 16.11 -16.53 24.71
CA GLN A 26 15.22 -16.86 25.83
C GLN A 26 13.73 -16.74 25.50
N LEU A 27 13.37 -15.70 24.74
CA LEU A 27 12.00 -15.43 24.34
C LEU A 27 11.60 -16.20 23.07
N GLY A 28 12.57 -16.80 22.35
CA GLY A 28 12.36 -17.34 21.01
C GLY A 28 11.92 -16.25 20.01
N ALA A 29 12.37 -15.02 20.22
CA ALA A 29 11.96 -13.85 19.44
C ALA A 29 13.01 -13.54 18.37
N LYS A 30 12.58 -13.54 17.10
CA LYS A 30 13.43 -13.22 15.95
C LYS A 30 13.78 -11.73 15.85
N PHE A 31 12.89 -10.86 16.33
CA PHE A 31 13.09 -9.42 16.35
C PHE A 31 12.78 -8.90 17.75
N LEU A 32 13.53 -7.88 18.17
CA LEU A 32 13.36 -7.24 19.47
C LEU A 32 13.13 -5.74 19.27
N LEU A 33 11.93 -5.27 19.60
CA LEU A 33 11.62 -3.85 19.71
C LEU A 33 11.89 -3.41 21.15
N THR A 34 12.90 -2.59 21.35
CA THR A 34 13.24 -2.03 22.66
C THR A 34 12.87 -0.56 22.67
N CYS A 35 12.33 -0.11 23.80
CA CYS A 35 12.08 1.30 24.08
C CYS A 35 12.77 1.62 25.41
N SER A 36 13.60 2.64 25.39
CA SER A 36 14.33 3.13 26.56
C SER A 36 14.05 4.61 26.74
N VAL A 37 13.80 5.01 27.98
CA VAL A 37 13.55 6.41 28.33
C VAL A 37 14.73 6.88 29.17
N ALA A 38 15.38 7.94 28.72
CA ALA A 38 16.49 8.58 29.42
C ALA A 38 16.19 10.06 29.60
N GLY A 39 16.33 10.59 30.81
CA GLY A 39 16.10 12.00 31.07
C GLY A 39 15.52 12.27 32.46
N SER A 40 14.99 13.48 32.63
CA SER A 40 14.35 13.96 33.84
C SER A 40 12.83 14.13 33.64
N ALA A 41 12.11 14.57 34.67
CA ALA A 41 10.71 14.92 34.55
C ALA A 41 10.47 16.14 33.62
N GLU A 42 11.50 16.96 33.38
CA GLU A 42 11.44 18.21 32.62
C GLU A 42 11.90 18.08 31.16
N ALA A 43 12.56 16.96 30.83
CA ALA A 43 12.98 16.63 29.48
C ALA A 43 13.34 15.15 29.43
N ALA A 44 12.63 14.37 28.63
CA ALA A 44 12.89 12.95 28.43
C ALA A 44 13.21 12.67 26.96
N THR A 45 14.17 11.81 26.72
CA THR A 45 14.41 11.21 25.40
C THR A 45 13.89 9.79 25.42
N VAL A 46 13.03 9.47 24.47
CA VAL A 46 12.60 8.11 24.16
C VAL A 46 13.45 7.61 22.99
N LEU A 47 14.30 6.63 23.24
CA LEU A 47 15.06 5.92 22.22
C LEU A 47 14.41 4.56 21.98
N THR A 48 14.00 4.32 20.75
CA THR A 48 13.45 3.04 20.32
C THR A 48 14.30 2.41 19.27
N GLN A 49 14.51 1.10 19.39
CA GLN A 49 15.38 0.34 18.53
C GLN A 49 14.72 -0.97 18.13
N LEU A 50 14.84 -1.31 16.86
CA LEU A 50 14.55 -2.65 16.36
C LEU A 50 15.88 -3.37 16.19
N LEU A 51 16.02 -4.50 16.86
CA LEU A 51 17.22 -5.35 16.84
C LEU A 51 16.86 -6.71 16.25
N ASP A 52 17.84 -7.32 15.57
CA ASP A 52 17.80 -8.73 15.24
C ASP A 52 17.99 -9.56 16.53
N GLY A 53 17.10 -10.51 16.77
CA GLY A 53 17.09 -11.31 17.99
C GLY A 53 18.16 -12.40 18.02
N GLU A 54 18.71 -12.78 16.87
CA GLU A 54 19.71 -13.85 16.75
C GLU A 54 21.13 -13.32 16.99
N ASP A 55 21.51 -12.24 16.29
CA ASP A 55 22.86 -11.69 16.34
C ASP A 55 22.97 -10.33 17.07
N GLY A 56 21.84 -9.75 17.47
CA GLY A 56 21.79 -8.47 18.19
C GLY A 56 22.05 -7.24 17.32
N ARG A 57 22.10 -7.40 15.98
CA ARG A 57 22.34 -6.30 15.03
C ARG A 57 21.23 -5.25 15.12
N LEU A 58 21.63 -3.98 15.11
CA LEU A 58 20.68 -2.87 15.01
C LEU A 58 20.11 -2.78 13.60
N LEU A 59 18.79 -2.92 13.50
CA LEU A 59 18.04 -2.86 12.24
C LEU A 59 17.47 -1.46 11.99
N TRP A 60 17.05 -0.80 13.06
CA TRP A 60 16.51 0.56 13.02
C TRP A 60 16.56 1.20 14.40
N SER A 61 16.67 2.52 14.45
CA SER A 61 16.51 3.29 15.68
C SER A 61 15.85 4.62 15.40
N ASP A 62 15.04 5.07 16.35
CA ASP A 62 14.43 6.39 16.35
C ASP A 62 14.50 7.02 17.74
N ARG A 63 14.57 8.34 17.77
CA ARG A 63 14.77 9.14 18.98
C ARG A 63 13.77 10.28 18.98
N VAL A 64 12.93 10.30 20.00
CA VAL A 64 11.98 11.40 20.24
C VAL A 64 12.33 12.10 21.53
N GLU A 65 12.44 13.43 21.43
CA GLU A 65 12.51 14.30 22.60
C GLU A 65 11.10 14.65 23.04
N VAL A 66 10.85 14.47 24.33
CA VAL A 66 9.55 14.65 24.96
C VAL A 66 9.70 15.74 26.01
N GLU A 67 9.16 16.91 25.70
CA GLU A 67 9.07 18.04 26.61
C GLU A 67 7.75 17.99 27.42
N PRO A 68 7.75 18.44 28.70
CA PRO A 68 6.55 18.55 29.51
C PRO A 68 5.65 19.63 28.91
N SER A 69 4.56 19.20 28.31
CA SER A 69 3.54 20.06 27.71
C SER A 69 2.18 19.39 27.87
N GLU A 70 1.09 20.15 27.68
CA GLU A 70 -0.26 19.59 27.67
C GLU A 70 -0.41 18.50 26.57
N ASP A 71 0.41 18.57 25.52
CA ASP A 71 0.38 17.65 24.37
C ASP A 71 1.31 16.43 24.53
N GLN A 72 1.98 16.26 25.67
CA GLN A 72 2.94 15.18 25.89
C GLN A 72 2.34 13.79 25.62
N ALA A 73 1.13 13.54 26.11
CA ALA A 73 0.45 12.26 25.92
C ALA A 73 0.16 11.98 24.44
N LEU A 74 -0.29 13.01 23.70
CA LEU A 74 -0.57 12.93 22.27
C LEU A 74 0.70 12.70 21.45
N ALA A 75 1.81 13.34 21.83
CA ALA A 75 3.11 13.13 21.18
C ALA A 75 3.60 11.68 21.33
N VAL A 76 3.49 11.11 22.52
CA VAL A 76 3.85 9.70 22.78
C VAL A 76 2.92 8.75 22.03
N GLU A 77 1.62 9.01 21.99
CA GLU A 77 0.65 8.21 21.23
C GLU A 77 0.97 8.23 19.73
N THR A 78 1.15 9.42 19.15
CA THR A 78 1.49 9.61 17.73
C THR A 78 2.77 8.88 17.37
N TRP A 79 3.80 9.00 18.21
CA TRP A 79 5.06 8.29 18.02
C TRP A 79 4.88 6.77 18.09
N THR A 80 4.13 6.26 19.08
CA THR A 80 3.91 4.83 19.26
C THR A 80 3.21 4.23 18.05
N VAL A 81 2.20 4.92 17.53
CA VAL A 81 1.48 4.53 16.31
C VAL A 81 2.42 4.47 15.12
N ARG A 82 3.22 5.52 14.89
CA ARG A 82 4.20 5.54 13.78
C ARG A 82 5.26 4.45 13.90
N ALA A 83 5.81 4.22 15.09
CA ALA A 83 6.78 3.16 15.32
C ALA A 83 6.18 1.77 15.06
N ALA A 84 4.96 1.52 15.52
CA ALA A 84 4.27 0.26 15.27
C ALA A 84 3.99 0.05 13.78
N ALA A 85 3.48 1.08 13.09
CA ALA A 85 3.24 1.08 11.66
C ALA A 85 4.52 0.80 10.85
N LEU A 86 5.60 1.53 11.12
CA LEU A 86 6.88 1.38 10.42
C LEU A 86 7.49 -0.02 10.60
N VAL A 87 7.33 -0.60 11.78
CA VAL A 87 7.89 -1.92 12.11
C VAL A 87 7.04 -3.05 11.55
N GLY A 88 5.71 -2.95 11.70
CA GLY A 88 4.76 -4.06 11.49
C GLY A 88 4.09 -4.12 10.12
N ASP A 89 4.12 -3.04 9.33
CA ASP A 89 3.49 -2.96 8.02
C ASP A 89 4.04 -3.99 7.00
N TYR A 90 3.29 -4.27 5.94
CA TYR A 90 3.72 -5.16 4.86
C TYR A 90 4.94 -4.63 4.10
N ALA A 91 5.09 -3.30 4.00
CA ALA A 91 6.30 -2.65 3.49
C ALA A 91 7.24 -2.20 4.62
N GLY A 92 6.96 -2.61 5.86
CA GLY A 92 7.69 -2.23 7.07
C GLY A 92 9.02 -2.95 7.28
N LEU A 93 9.69 -2.60 8.37
CA LEU A 93 11.06 -3.04 8.66
C LEU A 93 11.18 -4.56 8.82
N ILE A 94 10.25 -5.19 9.54
CA ILE A 94 10.28 -6.65 9.74
C ILE A 94 10.08 -7.39 8.41
N ALA A 95 9.07 -6.98 7.63
CA ALA A 95 8.78 -7.60 6.34
C ALA A 95 9.99 -7.53 5.39
N ARG A 96 10.67 -6.38 5.34
CA ARG A 96 11.89 -6.19 4.54
C ARG A 96 13.04 -7.09 4.99
N GLN A 97 13.28 -7.22 6.30
CA GLN A 97 14.32 -8.12 6.80
C GLN A 97 14.02 -9.59 6.47
N LEU A 98 12.75 -10.01 6.58
CA LEU A 98 12.35 -11.37 6.19
C LEU A 98 12.57 -11.65 4.70
N GLN A 99 12.33 -10.67 3.84
CA GLN A 99 12.59 -10.78 2.39
C GLN A 99 14.09 -10.91 2.08
N VAL A 100 14.94 -10.08 2.71
CA VAL A 100 16.39 -10.06 2.45
C VAL A 100 17.08 -11.32 2.98
N ALA A 101 16.73 -11.76 4.19
CA ALA A 101 17.38 -12.91 4.81
C ALA A 101 17.04 -14.23 4.09
N GLY A 102 15.95 -14.29 3.32
CA GLY A 102 15.40 -15.54 2.79
C GLY A 102 14.98 -16.53 3.89
N ASP A 103 14.94 -16.06 5.15
CA ASP A 103 14.74 -16.89 6.33
C ASP A 103 13.24 -17.14 6.56
N VAL A 104 12.73 -18.02 5.70
CA VAL A 104 11.33 -18.39 5.61
C VAL A 104 11.20 -19.91 5.69
N THR A 105 10.80 -20.39 6.86
CA THR A 105 10.94 -21.81 7.22
C THR A 105 9.68 -22.64 6.92
N THR A 106 8.53 -21.99 6.76
CA THR A 106 7.25 -22.67 6.51
C THR A 106 6.55 -22.14 5.26
N GLY A 107 5.71 -22.97 4.63
CA GLY A 107 4.90 -22.55 3.47
C GLY A 107 4.03 -21.33 3.77
N GLY A 108 3.36 -21.30 4.93
CA GLY A 108 2.55 -20.14 5.32
C GLY A 108 3.36 -18.85 5.50
N GLN A 109 4.59 -18.93 5.99
CA GLN A 109 5.46 -17.76 6.08
C GLN A 109 5.93 -17.31 4.68
N ARG A 110 6.20 -18.24 3.75
CA ARG A 110 6.53 -17.91 2.35
C ARG A 110 5.38 -17.20 1.65
N ALA A 111 4.17 -17.71 1.80
CA ALA A 111 2.97 -17.09 1.24
C ALA A 111 2.76 -15.65 1.74
N ARG A 112 2.94 -15.41 3.05
CA ARG A 112 2.88 -14.04 3.63
C ARG A 112 3.95 -13.12 3.05
N VAL A 113 5.22 -13.57 3.05
CA VAL A 113 6.35 -12.78 2.54
C VAL A 113 6.19 -12.47 1.06
N ALA A 114 5.64 -13.41 0.27
CA ALA A 114 5.34 -13.19 -1.14
C ALA A 114 4.29 -12.09 -1.34
N LEU A 115 3.22 -12.08 -0.53
CA LEU A 115 2.24 -10.98 -0.56
C LEU A 115 2.85 -9.64 -0.14
N TYR A 116 3.68 -9.62 0.89
CA TYR A 116 4.37 -8.39 1.34
C TYR A 116 5.30 -7.85 0.25
N ARG A 117 5.98 -8.73 -0.47
CA ARG A 117 6.79 -8.38 -1.64
C ARG A 117 5.92 -7.78 -2.75
N TYR A 118 4.75 -8.37 -3.04
CA TYR A 118 3.79 -7.76 -3.97
C TYR A 118 3.40 -6.35 -3.54
N VAL A 119 3.02 -6.14 -2.28
CA VAL A 119 2.64 -4.80 -1.80
C VAL A 119 3.80 -3.80 -1.84
N THR A 120 5.04 -4.28 -1.71
CA THR A 120 6.26 -3.44 -1.72
C THR A 120 6.76 -3.10 -3.13
N VAL A 121 6.56 -3.98 -4.11
CA VAL A 121 7.10 -3.81 -5.49
C VAL A 121 5.98 -3.50 -6.49
N GLY A 122 4.76 -3.93 -6.20
CA GLY A 122 3.56 -3.72 -7.01
C GLY A 122 3.59 -4.35 -8.39
N SER A 123 4.46 -5.32 -8.66
CA SER A 123 4.59 -5.91 -10.01
C SER A 123 3.67 -7.12 -10.20
N GLU A 124 3.31 -7.38 -11.46
CA GLU A 124 2.50 -8.55 -11.83
C GLU A 124 3.21 -9.86 -11.48
N GLU A 125 4.54 -9.93 -11.64
CA GLU A 125 5.27 -11.16 -11.30
C GLU A 125 5.27 -11.42 -9.79
N ALA A 126 5.39 -10.36 -8.97
CA ALA A 126 5.29 -10.47 -7.52
C ALA A 126 3.88 -10.91 -7.09
N LEU A 127 2.84 -10.39 -7.74
CA LEU A 127 1.45 -10.77 -7.48
C LEU A 127 1.18 -12.23 -7.83
N ALA A 128 1.61 -12.67 -9.02
CA ALA A 128 1.45 -14.05 -9.46
C ALA A 128 2.19 -15.04 -8.54
N ALA A 129 3.40 -14.68 -8.08
CA ALA A 129 4.13 -15.47 -7.10
C ALA A 129 3.39 -15.54 -5.74
N ALA A 130 2.83 -14.43 -5.27
CA ALA A 130 2.02 -14.40 -4.06
C ALA A 130 0.78 -15.30 -4.18
N ARG A 131 0.04 -15.21 -5.29
CA ARG A 131 -1.12 -16.07 -5.57
C ARG A 131 -0.74 -17.56 -5.54
N ALA A 132 0.36 -17.93 -6.18
CA ALA A 132 0.80 -19.32 -6.25
C ALA A 132 1.12 -19.90 -4.86
N GLU A 133 1.91 -19.18 -4.05
CA GLU A 133 2.25 -19.61 -2.68
C GLU A 133 1.00 -19.66 -1.79
N LEU A 134 0.12 -18.65 -1.86
CA LEU A 134 -1.12 -18.60 -1.07
C LEU A 134 -2.09 -19.73 -1.45
N SER A 135 -2.23 -20.02 -2.74
CA SER A 135 -3.10 -21.11 -3.23
C SER A 135 -2.66 -22.46 -2.67
N ALA A 136 -1.36 -22.75 -2.69
CA ALA A 136 -0.83 -24.01 -2.17
C ALA A 136 -1.11 -24.16 -0.66
N VAL A 137 -0.88 -23.11 0.13
CA VAL A 137 -1.03 -23.21 1.60
C VAL A 137 -2.50 -23.20 2.03
N VAL A 138 -3.37 -22.46 1.35
CA VAL A 138 -4.81 -22.46 1.66
C VAL A 138 -5.46 -23.81 1.35
N ALA A 139 -4.97 -24.55 0.35
CA ALA A 139 -5.42 -25.92 0.09
C ALA A 139 -5.11 -26.86 1.28
N ASP A 140 -3.93 -26.72 1.88
CA ASP A 140 -3.51 -27.51 3.05
C ASP A 140 -4.15 -27.04 4.37
N ARG A 141 -4.48 -25.74 4.46
CA ARG A 141 -5.03 -25.10 5.67
C ARG A 141 -6.31 -24.31 5.36
N PRO A 142 -7.39 -24.99 4.94
CA PRO A 142 -8.59 -24.34 4.43
C PRO A 142 -9.34 -23.49 5.46
N HIS A 143 -9.08 -23.70 6.74
CA HIS A 143 -9.74 -23.00 7.86
C HIS A 143 -8.89 -21.89 8.49
N ASP A 144 -7.70 -21.59 7.96
CA ASP A 144 -6.88 -20.48 8.44
C ASP A 144 -7.44 -19.14 7.93
N PRO A 145 -8.03 -18.29 8.78
CA PRO A 145 -8.74 -17.09 8.33
C PRO A 145 -7.82 -16.06 7.68
N GLU A 146 -6.59 -15.94 8.17
CA GLU A 146 -5.63 -14.97 7.66
C GLU A 146 -5.17 -15.36 6.26
N LEU A 147 -4.83 -16.63 6.06
CA LEU A 147 -4.42 -17.12 4.73
C LEU A 147 -5.57 -17.05 3.72
N ASN A 148 -6.81 -17.30 4.14
CA ASN A 148 -7.98 -17.12 3.30
C ASN A 148 -8.15 -15.64 2.89
N ALA A 149 -8.01 -14.69 3.83
CA ALA A 149 -8.11 -13.27 3.53
C ALA A 149 -7.01 -12.81 2.55
N MET A 150 -5.76 -13.21 2.80
CA MET A 150 -4.62 -12.91 1.94
C MET A 150 -4.76 -13.49 0.54
N PHE A 151 -5.24 -14.73 0.42
CA PHE A 151 -5.49 -15.35 -0.88
C PHE A 151 -6.60 -14.63 -1.65
N ALA A 152 -7.71 -14.29 -0.98
CA ALA A 152 -8.77 -13.50 -1.59
C ALA A 152 -8.26 -12.13 -2.07
N PHE A 153 -7.42 -11.47 -1.26
CA PHE A 153 -6.82 -10.18 -1.61
C PHE A 153 -5.88 -10.27 -2.82
N ALA A 154 -5.04 -11.32 -2.90
CA ALA A 154 -4.17 -11.55 -4.05
C ALA A 154 -4.98 -11.78 -5.34
N VAL A 155 -5.98 -12.67 -5.30
CA VAL A 155 -6.85 -12.93 -6.48
C VAL A 155 -7.67 -11.69 -6.85
N GLY A 156 -8.19 -10.96 -5.88
CA GLY A 156 -8.91 -9.71 -6.12
C GLY A 156 -8.04 -8.63 -6.76
N SER A 157 -6.76 -8.54 -6.36
CA SER A 157 -5.79 -7.63 -6.97
C SER A 157 -5.50 -7.98 -8.43
N GLU A 158 -5.36 -9.28 -8.72
CA GLU A 158 -5.17 -9.72 -10.11
C GLU A 158 -6.37 -9.39 -10.99
N LEU A 159 -7.59 -9.58 -10.47
CA LEU A 159 -8.81 -9.23 -11.21
C LEU A 159 -8.90 -7.74 -11.59
N VAL A 160 -8.28 -6.85 -10.81
CA VAL A 160 -8.27 -5.40 -11.07
C VAL A 160 -7.21 -5.04 -12.11
N TYR A 161 -6.03 -5.64 -12.06
CA TYR A 161 -4.88 -5.24 -12.89
C TYR A 161 -4.66 -6.12 -14.12
N ARG A 162 -5.37 -7.25 -14.24
CA ARG A 162 -5.24 -8.17 -15.37
C ARG A 162 -6.56 -8.45 -16.06
N ASP A 163 -6.65 -7.98 -17.30
CA ASP A 163 -7.83 -8.18 -18.15
C ASP A 163 -7.92 -9.59 -18.75
N ASP A 164 -6.81 -10.32 -18.83
CA ASP A 164 -6.72 -11.60 -19.51
C ASP A 164 -7.20 -12.81 -18.66
N LEU A 165 -7.56 -12.57 -17.40
CA LEU A 165 -8.00 -13.60 -16.46
C LEU A 165 -9.48 -13.96 -16.63
N ASP A 166 -9.82 -15.23 -16.36
CA ASP A 166 -11.22 -15.68 -16.28
C ASP A 166 -11.89 -15.10 -15.03
N ALA A 167 -12.51 -13.92 -15.23
CA ALA A 167 -13.17 -13.17 -14.18
C ALA A 167 -14.23 -13.98 -13.42
N ARG A 168 -14.86 -15.00 -14.05
CA ARG A 168 -15.89 -15.79 -13.38
C ARG A 168 -15.31 -16.70 -12.31
N THR A 169 -14.30 -17.50 -12.66
CA THR A 169 -13.69 -18.45 -11.73
C THR A 169 -13.01 -17.72 -10.58
N ASP A 170 -12.25 -16.68 -10.89
CA ASP A 170 -11.51 -15.92 -9.88
C ASP A 170 -12.43 -15.09 -8.98
N SER A 171 -13.56 -14.59 -9.50
CA SER A 171 -14.58 -13.95 -8.63
C SER A 171 -15.09 -14.90 -7.55
N VAL A 172 -15.36 -16.16 -7.91
CA VAL A 172 -15.85 -17.17 -6.96
C VAL A 172 -14.79 -17.49 -5.91
N LEU A 173 -13.51 -17.50 -6.28
CA LEU A 173 -12.41 -17.67 -5.33
C LEU A 173 -12.37 -16.51 -4.32
N VAL A 174 -12.44 -15.27 -4.79
CA VAL A 174 -12.45 -14.09 -3.89
C VAL A 174 -13.63 -14.17 -2.92
N GLU A 175 -14.84 -14.40 -3.41
CA GLU A 175 -16.04 -14.51 -2.57
C GLU A 175 -15.93 -15.63 -1.52
N THR A 176 -15.49 -16.81 -1.96
CA THR A 176 -15.39 -17.99 -1.09
C THR A 176 -14.38 -17.77 0.03
N HIS A 177 -13.20 -17.28 -0.31
CA HIS A 177 -12.11 -17.13 0.64
C HIS A 177 -12.30 -15.90 1.55
N ALA A 178 -12.81 -14.78 1.02
CA ALA A 178 -13.20 -13.64 1.85
C ALA A 178 -14.32 -14.02 2.83
N ALA A 179 -15.34 -14.76 2.39
CA ALA A 179 -16.42 -15.20 3.28
C ALA A 179 -15.92 -16.14 4.39
N ARG A 180 -14.98 -17.06 4.09
CA ARG A 180 -14.34 -17.91 5.11
C ARG A 180 -13.57 -17.08 6.13
N ALA A 181 -12.78 -16.12 5.67
CA ALA A 181 -12.04 -15.22 6.53
C ALA A 181 -12.99 -14.43 7.45
N LEU A 182 -14.04 -13.81 6.89
CA LEU A 182 -15.01 -12.99 7.64
C LEU A 182 -15.90 -13.81 8.57
N THR A 183 -16.16 -15.09 8.27
CA THR A 183 -16.89 -15.98 9.17
C THR A 183 -16.10 -16.24 10.46
N ALA A 184 -14.78 -16.38 10.34
CA ALA A 184 -13.90 -16.64 11.48
C ALA A 184 -13.41 -15.35 12.17
N ASP A 185 -13.19 -14.28 11.41
CA ASP A 185 -12.82 -12.95 11.89
C ASP A 185 -13.58 -11.87 11.09
N PRO A 186 -14.75 -11.43 11.56
CA PRO A 186 -15.54 -10.37 10.92
C PRO A 186 -14.83 -9.01 10.86
N ARG A 187 -13.67 -8.86 11.51
CA ARG A 187 -12.87 -7.63 11.53
C ARG A 187 -11.63 -7.73 10.63
N SER A 188 -11.58 -8.70 9.72
CA SER A 188 -10.49 -8.83 8.76
C SER A 188 -10.54 -7.71 7.70
N ALA A 189 -9.75 -6.65 7.91
CA ALA A 189 -9.61 -5.56 6.95
C ALA A 189 -9.12 -6.04 5.57
N VAL A 190 -8.24 -7.06 5.53
CA VAL A 190 -7.73 -7.67 4.29
C VAL A 190 -8.86 -8.33 3.49
N ALA A 191 -9.79 -9.02 4.16
CA ALA A 191 -10.93 -9.63 3.48
C ALA A 191 -11.91 -8.58 2.94
N HIS A 192 -12.13 -7.48 3.67
CA HIS A 192 -12.89 -6.34 3.17
C HIS A 192 -12.23 -5.70 1.94
N LEU A 193 -10.90 -5.54 1.94
CA LEU A 193 -10.19 -5.06 0.74
C LEU A 193 -10.34 -6.00 -0.45
N ALA A 194 -10.26 -7.32 -0.24
CA ALA A 194 -10.47 -8.30 -1.30
C ALA A 194 -11.86 -8.13 -1.96
N LEU A 195 -12.90 -7.93 -1.17
CA LEU A 195 -14.25 -7.66 -1.67
C LEU A 195 -14.35 -6.32 -2.39
N SER A 196 -13.66 -5.29 -1.90
CA SER A 196 -13.61 -3.98 -2.58
C SER A 196 -12.97 -4.08 -3.97
N PHE A 197 -11.92 -4.89 -4.14
CA PHE A 197 -11.21 -5.07 -5.41
C PHE A 197 -12.05 -5.91 -6.39
N LEU A 198 -12.73 -6.95 -5.91
CA LEU A 198 -13.73 -7.66 -6.70
C LEU A 198 -14.86 -6.72 -7.19
N ALA A 199 -15.28 -5.79 -6.34
CA ALA A 199 -16.30 -4.81 -6.69
C ALA A 199 -15.82 -3.83 -7.77
N ILE A 200 -14.53 -3.41 -7.77
CA ILE A 200 -13.92 -2.64 -8.88
C ILE A 200 -14.06 -3.41 -10.19
N ARG A 201 -13.68 -4.69 -10.20
CA ARG A 201 -13.79 -5.55 -11.40
C ARG A 201 -15.22 -5.65 -11.92
N ARG A 202 -16.21 -5.64 -11.01
CA ARG A 202 -17.64 -5.66 -11.34
C ARG A 202 -18.22 -4.27 -11.64
N ARG A 203 -17.43 -3.20 -11.49
CA ARG A 203 -17.88 -1.80 -11.52
C ARG A 203 -19.02 -1.52 -10.53
N ASP A 204 -19.06 -2.27 -9.42
CA ASP A 204 -19.98 -2.05 -8.30
C ASP A 204 -19.34 -1.04 -7.34
N TRP A 205 -19.43 0.24 -7.70
CA TRP A 205 -18.76 1.33 -6.98
C TRP A 205 -19.30 1.53 -5.56
N GLU A 206 -20.58 1.21 -5.32
CA GLU A 206 -21.19 1.30 -4.00
C GLU A 206 -20.60 0.27 -3.05
N THR A 207 -20.54 -1.01 -3.48
CA THR A 207 -19.90 -2.06 -2.69
C THR A 207 -18.41 -1.78 -2.52
N CYS A 208 -17.72 -1.33 -3.56
CA CYS A 208 -16.31 -0.98 -3.50
C CYS A 208 -16.03 0.06 -2.39
N ALA A 209 -16.76 1.18 -2.41
CA ALA A 209 -16.59 2.23 -1.42
C ALA A 209 -16.92 1.77 0.01
N ARG A 210 -18.00 0.99 0.19
CA ARG A 210 -18.40 0.47 1.51
C ARG A 210 -17.32 -0.44 2.10
N GLU A 211 -16.84 -1.40 1.32
CA GLU A 211 -15.86 -2.39 1.79
C GLU A 211 -14.49 -1.75 2.04
N ALA A 212 -14.06 -0.83 1.16
CA ALA A 212 -12.81 -0.10 1.34
C ALA A 212 -12.82 0.82 2.59
N ARG A 213 -13.94 1.54 2.84
CA ARG A 213 -14.11 2.32 4.10
C ARG A 213 -14.04 1.41 5.33
N THR A 214 -14.74 0.28 5.29
CA THR A 214 -14.73 -0.69 6.39
C THR A 214 -13.30 -1.18 6.67
N ALA A 215 -12.53 -1.51 5.63
CA ALA A 215 -11.14 -1.92 5.80
C ALA A 215 -10.28 -0.81 6.46
N ALA A 216 -10.43 0.44 6.02
CA ALA A 216 -9.70 1.57 6.58
C ALA A 216 -10.10 1.86 8.05
N GLU A 217 -11.38 1.72 8.40
CA GLU A 217 -11.88 1.88 9.77
C GLU A 217 -11.41 0.77 10.71
N LEU A 218 -11.25 -0.45 10.20
CA LEU A 218 -10.77 -1.60 10.96
C LEU A 218 -9.26 -1.55 11.24
N SER A 219 -8.49 -0.90 10.35
CA SER A 219 -7.04 -0.78 10.41
C SER A 219 -6.55 0.66 10.15
N PRO A 220 -6.89 1.61 11.04
CA PRO A 220 -6.68 3.04 10.82
C PRO A 220 -5.22 3.48 10.85
N ASP A 221 -4.30 2.66 11.35
CA ASP A 221 -2.87 2.94 11.36
C ASP A 221 -2.03 1.84 10.68
N HIS A 222 -2.65 0.96 9.89
CA HIS A 222 -1.93 0.02 9.02
C HIS A 222 -1.65 0.63 7.64
N PRO A 223 -0.42 1.05 7.33
CA PRO A 223 -0.11 1.87 6.16
C PRO A 223 -0.47 1.22 4.82
N SER A 224 -0.11 -0.05 4.60
CA SER A 224 -0.44 -0.78 3.37
C SER A 224 -1.93 -0.98 3.15
N LEU A 225 -2.71 -1.18 4.22
CA LEU A 225 -4.16 -1.37 4.13
C LEU A 225 -4.87 -0.04 3.89
N LEU A 226 -4.43 1.03 4.56
CA LEU A 226 -4.90 2.40 4.29
C LEU A 226 -4.64 2.80 2.83
N PHE A 227 -3.45 2.50 2.33
CA PHE A 227 -3.11 2.74 0.93
C PHE A 227 -4.05 1.98 -0.01
N SER A 228 -4.22 0.67 0.21
CA SER A 228 -5.06 -0.18 -0.64
C SER A 228 -6.52 0.27 -0.62
N ALA A 229 -7.03 0.64 0.56
CA ALA A 229 -8.36 1.22 0.73
C ALA A 229 -8.48 2.57 0.02
N GLY A 230 -7.44 3.41 0.11
CA GLY A 230 -7.38 4.71 -0.55
C GLY A 230 -7.47 4.58 -2.07
N GLY A 231 -6.69 3.66 -2.66
CA GLY A 231 -6.76 3.32 -4.08
C GLY A 231 -8.17 2.85 -4.49
N ALA A 232 -8.75 1.89 -3.77
CA ALA A 232 -10.10 1.41 -4.06
C ALA A 232 -11.16 2.51 -3.97
N LEU A 233 -11.05 3.41 -3.00
CA LEU A 233 -11.96 4.56 -2.87
C LEU A 233 -11.83 5.54 -4.03
N MET A 234 -10.62 5.76 -4.53
CA MET A 234 -10.37 6.56 -5.72
C MET A 234 -10.94 5.90 -6.98
N ASN A 235 -10.78 4.58 -7.14
CA ASN A 235 -11.48 3.82 -8.18
C ASN A 235 -13.01 3.94 -8.06
N ALA A 236 -13.55 3.99 -6.84
CA ALA A 236 -14.98 4.20 -6.61
C ALA A 236 -15.44 5.67 -6.77
N GLY A 237 -14.52 6.61 -7.03
CA GLY A 237 -14.79 8.03 -7.25
C GLY A 237 -14.76 8.90 -5.98
N ASP A 238 -14.48 8.33 -4.80
CA ASP A 238 -14.29 9.07 -3.55
C ASP A 238 -12.84 9.54 -3.41
N TRP A 239 -12.45 10.43 -4.32
CA TRP A 239 -11.10 10.99 -4.43
C TRP A 239 -10.63 11.66 -3.14
N ALA A 240 -11.53 12.39 -2.49
CA ALA A 240 -11.20 13.18 -1.30
C ALA A 240 -10.85 12.28 -0.11
N LEU A 241 -11.62 11.23 0.15
CA LEU A 241 -11.28 10.28 1.22
C LEU A 241 -10.06 9.45 0.81
N GLY A 242 -10.03 8.92 -0.41
CA GLY A 242 -8.94 8.06 -0.86
C GLY A 242 -7.57 8.74 -0.77
N ALA A 243 -7.45 9.98 -1.26
CA ALA A 243 -6.21 10.75 -1.16
C ALA A 243 -5.83 11.08 0.29
N ARG A 244 -6.78 11.28 1.21
CA ARG A 244 -6.46 11.44 2.65
C ARG A 244 -5.89 10.18 3.25
N LEU A 245 -6.44 9.00 2.92
CA LEU A 245 -5.93 7.72 3.41
C LEU A 245 -4.54 7.41 2.84
N THR A 246 -4.32 7.70 1.55
CA THR A 246 -3.00 7.56 0.92
C THR A 246 -1.95 8.48 1.56
N ARG A 247 -2.28 9.76 1.81
CA ARG A 247 -1.36 10.67 2.53
C ARG A 247 -1.06 10.18 3.96
N ARG A 248 -2.07 9.73 4.70
CA ARG A 248 -1.88 9.13 6.04
C ARG A 248 -0.99 7.89 5.99
N SER A 249 -1.13 7.05 4.95
CA SER A 249 -0.28 5.89 4.74
C SER A 249 1.20 6.29 4.63
N PHE A 250 1.53 7.31 3.81
CA PHE A 250 2.89 7.84 3.71
C PHE A 250 3.40 8.48 5.01
N ASP A 251 2.53 9.19 5.75
CA ASP A 251 2.89 9.78 7.05
C ASP A 251 3.25 8.73 8.10
N LEU A 252 2.68 7.52 7.99
CA LEU A 252 2.94 6.40 8.90
C LEU A 252 4.13 5.55 8.45
N ASN A 253 4.29 5.33 7.15
CA ASN A 253 5.40 4.58 6.58
C ASN A 253 5.93 5.25 5.29
N PRO A 254 7.09 5.94 5.35
CA PRO A 254 7.67 6.58 4.17
C PRO A 254 8.32 5.59 3.19
N PHE A 255 8.33 4.29 3.50
CA PHE A 255 8.95 3.25 2.70
C PHE A 255 8.01 2.59 1.68
N HIS A 256 6.83 3.16 1.48
CA HIS A 256 5.89 2.67 0.48
C HIS A 256 6.42 2.82 -0.96
N PRO A 257 5.96 1.96 -1.87
CA PRO A 257 6.29 2.08 -3.29
C PRO A 257 5.92 3.45 -3.85
N THR A 258 6.77 4.00 -4.72
CA THR A 258 6.55 5.35 -5.28
C THR A 258 5.40 5.41 -6.27
N TYR A 259 5.02 4.28 -6.89
CA TYR A 259 3.89 4.23 -7.84
C TYR A 259 2.57 4.73 -7.25
N GLN A 260 2.45 4.75 -5.92
CA GLN A 260 1.28 5.22 -5.19
C GLN A 260 1.08 6.74 -5.31
N HIS A 261 2.14 7.50 -5.54
CA HIS A 261 2.04 8.95 -5.79
C HIS A 261 1.29 9.26 -7.10
N ALA A 262 1.17 8.31 -8.03
CA ALA A 262 0.37 8.49 -9.23
C ALA A 262 -1.11 8.75 -8.91
N ASN A 263 -1.65 8.12 -7.87
CA ASN A 263 -3.02 8.36 -7.41
C ASN A 263 -3.19 9.80 -6.89
N LEU A 264 -2.22 10.29 -6.09
CA LEU A 264 -2.23 11.67 -5.59
C LEU A 264 -2.07 12.68 -6.73
N ALA A 265 -1.19 12.39 -7.70
CA ALA A 265 -1.04 13.21 -8.89
C ALA A 265 -2.35 13.31 -9.68
N PHE A 266 -3.06 12.19 -9.83
CA PHE A 266 -4.35 12.17 -10.51
C PHE A 266 -5.44 12.94 -9.76
N GLU A 267 -5.47 12.87 -8.42
CA GLU A 267 -6.34 13.72 -7.60
C GLU A 267 -6.07 15.22 -7.82
N CYS A 268 -4.79 15.60 -7.90
CA CYS A 268 -4.38 16.98 -8.22
C CYS A 268 -4.84 17.39 -9.63
N LEU A 269 -4.72 16.53 -10.64
CA LEU A 269 -5.23 16.80 -11.99
C LEU A 269 -6.75 17.05 -11.99
N LEU A 270 -7.52 16.23 -11.28
CA LEU A 270 -8.97 16.40 -11.16
C LEU A 270 -9.37 17.71 -10.48
N LYS A 271 -8.51 18.26 -9.63
CA LYS A 271 -8.69 19.58 -8.98
C LYS A 271 -8.15 20.75 -9.81
N GLY A 272 -7.46 20.48 -10.93
CA GLY A 272 -6.74 21.49 -11.70
C GLY A 272 -5.44 21.99 -11.03
N ASP A 273 -4.96 21.31 -9.98
CA ASP A 273 -3.67 21.62 -9.34
C ASP A 273 -2.52 20.99 -10.14
N LEU A 274 -2.18 21.62 -11.26
CA LEU A 274 -1.15 21.11 -12.17
C LEU A 274 0.25 21.06 -11.52
N ALA A 275 0.56 22.00 -10.62
CA ALA A 275 1.84 22.02 -9.93
C ALA A 275 1.95 20.87 -8.92
N GLY A 276 0.89 20.63 -8.12
CA GLY A 276 0.82 19.46 -7.25
C GLY A 276 0.86 18.15 -8.02
N ALA A 277 0.14 18.06 -9.14
CA ALA A 277 0.15 16.88 -10.01
C ALA A 277 1.56 16.57 -10.53
N LEU A 278 2.31 17.59 -11.00
CA LEU A 278 3.68 17.42 -11.43
C LEU A 278 4.59 16.98 -10.29
N GLY A 279 4.45 17.58 -9.10
CA GLY A 279 5.24 17.24 -7.92
C GLY A 279 5.08 15.77 -7.52
N GLU A 280 3.84 15.31 -7.37
CA GLU A 280 3.52 13.92 -7.01
C GLU A 280 3.97 12.95 -8.11
N ALA A 281 3.67 13.25 -9.38
CA ALA A 281 4.04 12.37 -10.49
C ALA A 281 5.56 12.31 -10.75
N SER A 282 6.33 13.29 -10.26
CA SER A 282 7.79 13.28 -10.35
C SER A 282 8.46 12.38 -9.30
N ILE A 283 7.74 11.97 -8.26
CA ILE A 283 8.21 10.97 -7.29
C ILE A 283 8.13 9.55 -7.89
N VAL A 284 7.27 9.35 -8.90
CA VAL A 284 7.09 8.08 -9.60
C VAL A 284 8.31 7.82 -10.50
N ASP A 285 9.32 7.20 -9.91
CA ASP A 285 10.64 6.88 -10.49
C ASP A 285 10.64 5.54 -11.28
N GLU A 286 9.58 4.72 -11.14
CA GLU A 286 9.49 3.41 -11.78
C GLU A 286 9.07 3.52 -13.26
N GLY A 287 9.95 3.09 -14.16
CA GLY A 287 9.61 2.86 -15.57
C GLY A 287 8.62 1.69 -15.74
N GLY A 288 7.75 1.75 -16.75
CA GLY A 288 6.84 0.67 -17.12
C GLY A 288 5.41 0.79 -16.60
N ARG A 289 5.07 1.83 -15.81
CA ARG A 289 3.68 2.17 -15.46
C ARG A 289 3.26 3.45 -16.15
N VAL A 290 2.12 3.44 -16.82
CA VAL A 290 1.65 4.58 -17.63
C VAL A 290 1.33 5.82 -16.80
N TRP A 291 0.82 5.67 -15.58
CA TRP A 291 0.27 6.79 -14.80
C TRP A 291 1.29 7.87 -14.40
N GLY A 292 2.54 7.51 -14.12
CA GLY A 292 3.61 8.47 -13.84
C GLY A 292 3.89 9.42 -15.01
N PRO A 293 4.36 8.91 -16.16
CA PRO A 293 4.59 9.71 -17.36
C PRO A 293 3.32 10.38 -17.88
N PHE A 294 2.15 9.71 -17.79
CA PHE A 294 0.87 10.32 -18.16
C PHE A 294 0.58 11.59 -17.33
N CYS A 295 0.61 11.49 -16.00
CA CYS A 295 0.31 12.63 -15.13
C CYS A 295 1.32 13.77 -15.31
N ARG A 296 2.62 13.45 -15.47
CA ARG A 296 3.65 14.45 -15.78
C ARG A 296 3.39 15.12 -17.13
N ALA A 297 3.07 14.37 -18.18
CA ALA A 297 2.79 14.91 -19.51
C ALA A 297 1.64 15.92 -19.47
N VAL A 298 0.52 15.54 -18.84
CA VAL A 298 -0.66 16.39 -18.69
C VAL A 298 -0.34 17.65 -17.88
N ALA A 299 0.31 17.50 -16.73
CA ALA A 299 0.67 18.62 -15.87
C ALA A 299 1.64 19.60 -16.56
N LEU A 300 2.70 19.10 -17.21
CA LEU A 300 3.67 19.90 -17.95
C LEU A 300 3.02 20.64 -19.13
N CYS A 301 2.05 20.02 -19.81
CA CYS A 301 1.31 20.66 -20.90
C CYS A 301 0.56 21.88 -20.38
N GLY A 302 -0.24 21.72 -19.33
CA GLY A 302 -1.03 22.81 -18.76
C GLY A 302 -0.18 23.90 -18.10
N LEU A 303 1.03 23.58 -17.64
CA LEU A 303 2.00 24.55 -17.11
C LEU A 303 2.82 25.28 -18.18
N GLY A 304 2.65 24.95 -19.47
CA GLY A 304 3.35 25.63 -20.56
C GLY A 304 4.77 25.11 -20.82
N HIS A 305 5.03 23.83 -20.52
CA HIS A 305 6.30 23.14 -20.78
C HIS A 305 6.17 22.08 -21.88
N PRO A 306 5.91 22.47 -23.15
CA PRO A 306 5.51 21.56 -24.22
C PRO A 306 6.58 20.54 -24.62
N GLU A 307 7.86 20.90 -24.59
CA GLU A 307 8.95 19.97 -24.96
C GLU A 307 9.06 18.81 -23.96
N GLN A 308 9.04 19.12 -22.67
CA GLN A 308 9.09 18.13 -21.59
C GLN A 308 7.80 17.29 -21.58
N SER A 309 6.65 17.95 -21.76
CA SER A 309 5.35 17.28 -21.86
C SER A 309 5.32 16.23 -22.98
N ARG A 310 5.81 16.56 -24.18
CA ARG A 310 5.91 15.61 -25.31
C ARG A 310 6.84 14.44 -25.03
N ALA A 311 7.92 14.65 -24.27
CA ALA A 311 8.83 13.57 -23.89
C ALA A 311 8.15 12.56 -22.95
N GLU A 312 7.44 13.06 -21.94
CA GLU A 312 6.67 12.23 -21.00
C GLU A 312 5.50 11.52 -21.69
N PHE A 313 4.80 12.21 -22.60
CA PHE A 313 3.68 11.61 -23.33
C PHE A 313 4.14 10.48 -24.26
N ARG A 314 5.32 10.62 -24.89
CA ARG A 314 5.94 9.54 -25.67
C ARG A 314 6.25 8.32 -24.82
N GLU A 315 6.69 8.51 -23.57
CA GLU A 315 6.90 7.40 -22.65
C GLU A 315 5.57 6.75 -22.23
N ALA A 316 4.53 7.54 -21.97
CA ALA A 316 3.19 7.04 -21.70
C ALA A 316 2.66 6.19 -22.88
N LEU A 317 2.81 6.66 -24.13
CA LEU A 317 2.44 5.93 -25.35
C LEU A 317 3.28 4.67 -25.57
N ARG A 318 4.56 4.68 -25.19
CA ARG A 318 5.42 3.49 -25.27
C ARG A 318 4.91 2.36 -24.35
N ILE A 319 4.32 2.73 -23.21
CA ILE A 319 3.76 1.80 -22.23
C ILE A 319 2.34 1.39 -22.63
N GLU A 320 1.50 2.37 -22.98
CA GLU A 320 0.10 2.19 -23.35
C GLU A 320 -0.18 2.78 -24.74
N PRO A 321 0.09 2.04 -25.84
CA PRO A 321 -0.10 2.55 -27.20
C PRO A 321 -1.55 2.96 -27.51
N GLY A 322 -2.52 2.31 -26.87
CA GLY A 322 -3.96 2.59 -27.00
C GLY A 322 -4.35 4.00 -26.55
N LEU A 323 -3.51 4.68 -25.77
CA LEU A 323 -3.73 6.05 -25.31
C LEU A 323 -3.88 7.06 -26.47
N SER A 324 -3.33 6.75 -27.65
CA SER A 324 -3.46 7.58 -28.87
C SER A 324 -4.78 7.40 -29.62
N THR A 325 -5.43 6.24 -29.48
CA THR A 325 -6.61 5.87 -30.29
C THR A 325 -7.91 5.84 -29.47
N GLU A 326 -7.84 5.36 -28.24
CA GLU A 326 -8.97 5.19 -27.31
C GLU A 326 -8.53 5.67 -25.90
N PRO A 327 -8.17 6.96 -25.72
CA PRO A 327 -7.64 7.48 -24.45
C PRO A 327 -8.57 7.24 -23.25
N GLU A 328 -9.88 7.17 -23.48
CA GLU A 328 -10.88 6.85 -22.46
C GLU A 328 -10.66 5.49 -21.79
N ARG A 329 -10.04 4.52 -22.47
CA ARG A 329 -9.77 3.19 -21.94
C ARG A 329 -8.72 3.20 -20.83
N LEU A 330 -7.85 4.22 -20.77
CA LEU A 330 -6.94 4.39 -19.64
C LEU A 330 -7.70 4.55 -18.31
N PHE A 331 -8.94 5.05 -18.36
CA PHE A 331 -9.80 5.26 -17.20
C PHE A 331 -10.79 4.11 -16.98
N ASP A 332 -10.70 3.02 -17.75
CA ASP A 332 -11.50 1.82 -17.50
C ASP A 332 -11.18 1.28 -16.09
N GLY A 333 -12.22 1.09 -15.28
CA GLY A 333 -12.05 0.69 -13.88
C GLY A 333 -11.98 1.85 -12.87
N ILE A 334 -12.21 3.09 -13.32
CA ILE A 334 -12.34 4.27 -12.46
C ILE A 334 -13.73 4.89 -12.63
N ASN A 335 -14.42 5.12 -11.52
CA ASN A 335 -15.72 5.78 -11.47
C ASN A 335 -15.56 7.30 -11.60
N LEU A 336 -15.37 7.77 -12.83
CA LEU A 336 -15.35 9.19 -13.14
C LEU A 336 -16.76 9.69 -13.48
N THR A 337 -17.09 10.89 -12.98
CA THR A 337 -18.22 11.64 -13.53
C THR A 337 -17.92 12.09 -14.97
N ALA A 338 -18.97 12.40 -15.74
CA ALA A 338 -18.79 12.92 -17.11
C ALA A 338 -17.92 14.18 -17.14
N ASP A 339 -18.10 15.08 -16.17
CA ASP A 339 -17.32 16.32 -16.07
C ASP A 339 -15.84 16.04 -15.78
N GLN A 340 -15.54 15.09 -14.89
CA GLN A 340 -14.16 14.69 -14.60
C GLN A 340 -13.48 14.04 -15.81
N LEU A 341 -14.18 13.14 -16.50
CA LEU A 341 -13.65 12.52 -17.72
C LEU A 341 -13.39 13.57 -18.81
N ASN A 342 -14.35 14.46 -19.06
CA ASN A 342 -14.18 15.54 -20.04
C ASN A 342 -13.00 16.46 -19.66
N THR A 343 -12.86 16.81 -18.39
CA THR A 343 -11.73 17.63 -17.91
C THR A 343 -10.39 16.95 -18.24
N LEU A 344 -10.27 15.64 -18.03
CA LEU A 344 -9.04 14.91 -18.34
C LEU A 344 -8.79 14.83 -19.85
N LEU A 345 -9.82 14.55 -20.64
CA LEU A 345 -9.71 14.49 -22.11
C LEU A 345 -9.34 15.86 -22.70
N ASP A 346 -9.89 16.95 -22.18
CA ASP A 346 -9.56 18.31 -22.59
C ASP A 346 -8.10 18.65 -22.29
N LEU A 347 -7.60 18.24 -21.12
CA LEU A 347 -6.18 18.40 -20.76
C LEU A 347 -5.25 17.57 -21.66
N MET A 348 -5.73 16.45 -22.20
CA MET A 348 -4.98 15.58 -23.12
C MET A 348 -5.06 16.02 -24.58
N ALA A 349 -6.09 16.76 -24.99
CA ALA A 349 -6.33 17.10 -26.39
C ALA A 349 -5.11 17.72 -27.11
N PRO A 350 -4.32 18.63 -26.49
CA PRO A 350 -3.09 19.15 -27.12
C PRO A 350 -2.03 18.07 -27.37
N LEU A 351 -1.94 17.07 -26.49
CA LEU A 351 -0.97 15.98 -26.57
C LEU A 351 -1.29 15.01 -27.71
N LEU A 352 -2.58 14.74 -27.92
CA LEU A 352 -3.07 13.89 -29.00
C LEU A 352 -2.92 14.56 -30.37
N ALA A 353 -3.14 15.88 -30.45
CA ALA A 353 -2.98 16.64 -31.68
C ALA A 353 -1.53 16.69 -32.18
N ASP A 354 -0.56 16.74 -31.26
CA ASP A 354 0.88 16.76 -31.57
C ASP A 354 1.48 15.35 -31.76
N GLY A 355 0.89 14.32 -31.16
CA GLY A 355 1.41 12.95 -31.18
C GLY A 355 1.17 12.15 -32.47
N GLY A 356 0.29 12.63 -33.36
CA GLY A 356 0.00 11.98 -34.66
C GLY A 356 0.90 12.41 -35.82
N GLY A 357 1.96 13.18 -35.56
CA GLY A 357 2.71 13.91 -36.59
C GLY A 357 4.00 13.26 -37.12
N ASP A 358 4.61 12.29 -36.42
CA ASP A 358 5.88 11.70 -36.86
C ASP A 358 5.86 10.17 -36.73
N GLY A 359 5.64 9.47 -37.85
CA GLY A 359 5.78 8.01 -37.97
C GLY A 359 4.88 7.38 -39.02
#